data_AF-A0ABD6A662-F1
#
_entry.id   AF-A0ABD6A662-F1
#
_cell.length_a   1.000
_cell.length_b   1.000
_cell.length_c   1.000
_cell.angle_alpha   90.00
_cell.angle_beta   90.00
_cell.angle_gamma   90.00
#
_symmetry.space_group_name_H-M   'P 1'
#
loop_
_entity.id
_entity.type
_entity.pdbx_description
1 polymer ?
#
loop_
_entity_poly.entity_id
_entity_poly.type
_entity_poly.pdbx_seq_one_letter_code
_entity_poly.pdbx_strand_id
1 'polypeptide(L)'
;MPDALDGAFDAAVVARIADAEDLSVDALWDGLRAVQDAAARHVGIDGLVYEWRTAFREDPLVARTPEAYALLVEPRVWDDFADRCGFDDRIRGAVMAVHDAQVRRDVAARDDELLGGEPLLLARA
;
A
#
# COMPACT_ATOMS: atom_id res chain seq x y z
N MET A 1 -7.83 12.32 -7.43
CA MET A 1 -6.51 12.51 -6.80
C MET A 1 -5.45 11.73 -7.57
N PRO A 2 -5.17 12.06 -8.85
CA PRO A 2 -4.05 11.43 -9.57
C PRO A 2 -2.70 11.82 -8.93
N ASP A 3 -2.53 13.11 -8.61
CA ASP A 3 -1.25 13.70 -8.16
C ASP A 3 -0.68 13.10 -6.86
N ALA A 4 -1.51 12.60 -5.94
CA ALA A 4 -1.03 12.08 -4.65
C ALA A 4 -0.40 10.68 -4.79
N LEU A 5 -0.96 9.83 -5.65
CA LEU A 5 -0.39 8.50 -5.89
C LEU A 5 0.91 8.58 -6.68
N ASP A 6 1.01 9.52 -7.61
CA ASP A 6 2.25 9.76 -8.36
C ASP A 6 3.41 10.23 -7.46
N GLY A 7 3.12 10.85 -6.32
CA GLY A 7 4.11 11.21 -5.31
C GLY A 7 4.49 10.06 -4.37
N ALA A 8 3.61 9.08 -4.19
CA ALA A 8 3.82 7.94 -3.28
C ALA A 8 4.43 6.72 -3.99
N PHE A 9 4.11 6.51 -5.27
CA PHE A 9 4.56 5.34 -6.03
C PHE A 9 5.41 5.76 -7.22
N ASP A 10 6.59 5.17 -7.36
CA ASP A 10 7.44 5.38 -8.53
C ASP A 10 6.89 4.58 -9.72
N ALA A 11 6.59 5.28 -10.82
CA ALA A 11 6.07 4.67 -12.04
C ALA A 11 6.97 3.55 -12.61
N ALA A 12 8.29 3.61 -12.41
CA ALA A 12 9.21 2.55 -12.80
C ALA A 12 9.06 1.29 -11.94
N VAL A 13 8.70 1.43 -10.66
CA VAL A 13 8.38 0.29 -9.78
C VAL A 13 7.09 -0.38 -10.27
N VAL A 14 6.05 0.40 -10.53
CA VAL A 14 4.77 -0.11 -11.06
C VAL A 14 4.97 -0.80 -12.41
N ALA A 15 5.71 -0.18 -13.34
CA ALA A 15 5.98 -0.75 -14.65
C ALA A 15 6.75 -2.07 -14.59
N ARG A 16 7.73 -2.18 -13.68
CA ARG A 16 8.51 -3.41 -13.49
C ARG A 16 7.66 -4.56 -12.94
N ILE A 17 6.77 -4.28 -11.98
CA ILE A 17 5.87 -5.31 -11.43
C ILE A 17 4.82 -5.70 -12.47
N ALA A 18 4.29 -4.75 -13.25
CA ALA A 18 3.37 -5.04 -14.34
C ALA A 18 3.99 -6.02 -15.36
N ASP A 19 5.24 -5.78 -15.77
CA ASP A 19 5.98 -6.67 -16.66
C ASP A 19 6.21 -8.06 -16.04
N ALA A 20 6.63 -8.11 -14.77
CA ALA A 20 6.89 -9.37 -14.07
C ALA A 20 5.62 -10.24 -13.88
N GLU A 21 4.47 -9.60 -13.67
CA GLU A 21 3.18 -10.26 -13.43
C GLU A 21 2.34 -10.42 -14.71
N ASP A 22 2.87 -10.02 -15.88
CA ASP A 22 2.18 -10.02 -17.17
C ASP A 22 0.80 -9.30 -17.09
N LEU A 23 0.81 -8.12 -16.49
CA LEU A 23 -0.35 -7.23 -16.32
C LEU A 23 -0.09 -5.89 -17.01
N SER A 24 -1.14 -5.12 -17.29
CA SER A 24 -0.97 -3.75 -17.76
C SER A 24 -0.60 -2.82 -16.60
N VAL A 25 0.21 -1.80 -16.92
CA VAL A 25 0.54 -0.72 -15.97
C VAL A 25 -0.73 -0.01 -15.47
N ASP A 26 -1.70 0.19 -16.36
CA ASP A 26 -2.99 0.81 -16.03
C ASP A 26 -3.77 -0.03 -15.01
N ALA A 27 -3.80 -1.36 -15.16
CA ALA A 27 -4.49 -2.24 -14.21
C ALA A 27 -3.88 -2.16 -12.80
N LEU A 28 -2.56 -2.04 -12.70
CA LEU A 28 -1.91 -1.84 -11.39
C LEU A 28 -2.23 -0.47 -10.81
N TRP A 29 -2.18 0.60 -11.60
CA TRP A 29 -2.57 1.92 -11.12
C TRP A 29 -4.04 1.99 -10.67
N ASP A 30 -4.93 1.30 -11.37
CA ASP A 30 -6.34 1.20 -10.96
C ASP A 30 -6.49 0.40 -9.66
N GLY A 31 -5.69 -0.66 -9.48
CA GLY A 31 -5.60 -1.38 -8.21
C GLY A 31 -5.11 -0.50 -7.05
N LEU A 32 -4.03 0.24 -7.25
CA LEU A 32 -3.49 1.18 -6.25
C LEU A 32 -4.52 2.26 -5.87
N ARG A 33 -5.22 2.81 -6.87
CA ARG A 33 -6.32 3.77 -6.65
C ARG A 33 -7.45 3.15 -5.85
N ALA A 34 -7.85 1.92 -6.17
CA ALA A 34 -8.93 1.25 -5.45
C ALA A 34 -8.59 1.02 -3.98
N VAL A 35 -7.36 0.62 -3.65
CA VAL A 35 -6.89 0.48 -2.26
C VAL A 35 -6.89 1.83 -1.55
N GLN A 36 -6.35 2.87 -2.20
CA GLN A 36 -6.31 4.22 -1.65
C GLN A 36 -7.71 4.78 -1.36
N ASP A 37 -8.64 4.61 -2.29
CA ASP A 37 -10.02 5.08 -2.14
C ASP A 37 -10.77 4.28 -1.05
N ALA A 38 -10.54 2.98 -0.96
CA ALA A 38 -11.09 2.14 0.10
C ALA A 38 -10.58 2.56 1.49
N ALA A 39 -9.28 2.89 1.61
CA ALA A 39 -8.67 3.37 2.84
C ALA A 39 -9.21 4.75 3.24
N ALA A 40 -9.36 5.67 2.29
CA ALA A 40 -9.80 7.04 2.55
C ALA A 40 -11.29 7.17 2.91
N ARG A 41 -12.10 6.14 2.63
CA ARG A 41 -13.57 6.23 2.53
C ARG A 41 -14.30 6.76 3.77
N HIS A 42 -13.78 6.54 4.98
CA HIS A 42 -14.50 6.86 6.22
C HIS A 42 -13.94 8.05 6.97
N VAL A 43 -12.64 8.04 7.24
CA VAL A 43 -11.97 9.01 8.11
C VAL A 43 -10.80 9.72 7.40
N GLY A 44 -10.67 9.51 6.09
CA GLY A 44 -9.48 9.89 5.35
C GLY A 44 -8.25 9.08 5.76
N ILE A 45 -7.12 9.31 5.09
CA ILE A 45 -5.89 8.55 5.31
C ILE A 45 -5.28 8.87 6.68
N ASP A 46 -5.16 10.16 7.03
CA ASP A 46 -4.61 10.57 8.33
C ASP A 46 -5.42 10.00 9.50
N GLY A 47 -6.76 10.00 9.39
CA GLY A 47 -7.66 9.45 10.41
C GLY A 47 -7.52 7.94 10.53
N LEU A 48 -7.44 7.22 9.40
CA LEU A 48 -7.28 5.77 9.38
C LEU A 48 -5.97 5.35 10.04
N VAL A 49 -4.87 6.00 9.66
CA VAL A 49 -3.55 5.72 10.24
C VAL A 49 -3.57 6.00 11.74
N TYR A 50 -4.13 7.13 12.17
CA TYR A 50 -4.27 7.41 13.60
C TYR A 50 -5.07 6.33 14.33
N GLU A 51 -6.21 5.92 13.77
CA GLU A 51 -7.04 4.85 14.33
C GLU A 51 -6.25 3.55 14.48
N TRP A 52 -5.59 3.08 13.42
CA TRP A 52 -4.86 1.81 13.44
C TRP A 52 -3.70 1.80 14.43
N ARG A 53 -2.99 2.92 14.58
CA ARG A 53 -1.93 3.06 15.60
C ARG A 53 -2.44 2.94 17.04
N THR A 54 -3.74 3.16 17.25
CA THR A 54 -4.38 3.00 18.56
C THR A 54 -5.12 1.67 18.72
N ALA A 55 -5.57 1.08 17.62
CA ALA A 55 -6.41 -0.11 17.61
C ALA A 55 -5.60 -1.42 17.52
N PHE A 56 -4.48 -1.42 16.81
CA PHE A 56 -3.61 -2.60 16.71
C PHE A 56 -2.75 -2.78 17.96
N ARG A 57 -2.38 -4.04 18.23
CA ARG A 57 -1.50 -4.37 19.37
C ARG A 57 -0.12 -3.75 19.21
N GLU A 58 0.39 -3.74 17.99
CA GLU A 58 1.68 -3.16 17.60
C GLU A 58 1.43 -1.95 16.72
N ASP A 59 2.29 -0.93 16.81
CA ASP A 59 2.19 0.26 15.97
C ASP A 59 2.53 -0.13 14.53
N PRO A 60 1.55 -0.10 13.60
CA PRO A 60 1.81 -0.53 12.22
C PRO A 60 2.65 0.48 11.44
N LEU A 61 2.80 1.72 11.93
CA LEU A 61 3.48 2.78 11.18
C LEU A 61 5.00 2.63 11.24
N VAL A 62 5.60 2.22 10.11
CA VAL A 62 7.06 2.05 10.00
C VAL A 62 7.77 3.29 9.51
N ALA A 63 7.15 4.07 8.63
CA ALA A 63 7.70 5.33 8.15
C ALA A 63 6.61 6.32 7.75
N ARG A 64 6.97 7.60 7.85
CA ARG A 64 6.13 8.72 7.41
C ARG A 64 6.99 9.66 6.58
N THR A 65 6.61 9.87 5.34
CA THR A 65 7.17 10.92 4.47
C THR A 65 6.14 12.04 4.30
N PRO A 66 6.51 13.19 3.70
CA PRO A 66 5.52 14.17 3.28
C PRO A 66 4.43 13.59 2.35
N GLU A 67 4.79 12.62 1.51
CA GLU A 67 3.96 12.05 0.45
C GLU A 67 3.14 10.82 0.88
N ALA A 68 3.61 10.03 1.86
CA ALA A 68 2.99 8.75 2.18
C ALA A 68 3.17 8.31 3.65
N TYR A 69 2.32 7.37 4.07
CA TYR A 69 2.53 6.53 5.25
C TYR A 69 2.88 5.12 4.81
N ALA A 70 4.00 4.58 5.31
CA ALA A 70 4.35 3.17 5.14
C ALA A 70 3.95 2.40 6.41
N LEU A 71 3.15 1.35 6.22
CA LEU A 71 2.62 0.51 7.29
C LEU A 71 3.06 -0.95 7.11
N LEU A 72 3.15 -1.68 8.22
CA LEU A 72 3.10 -3.13 8.24
C LEU A 72 1.78 -3.56 8.87
N VAL A 73 0.96 -4.28 8.11
CA VAL A 73 -0.37 -4.72 8.54
C VAL A 73 -0.46 -6.23 8.63
N GLU A 74 -1.41 -6.73 9.40
CA GLU A 74 -1.70 -8.17 9.41
C GLU A 74 -2.27 -8.62 8.04
N PRO A 75 -2.03 -9.87 7.60
CA PRO A 75 -2.52 -10.37 6.30
C PRO A 75 -4.03 -10.18 6.08
N ARG A 76 -4.83 -10.28 7.14
CA ARG A 76 -6.29 -10.07 7.12
C ARG A 76 -6.72 -8.69 6.65
N VAL A 77 -5.85 -7.68 6.77
CA VAL A 77 -6.13 -6.33 6.26
C VAL A 77 -6.11 -6.33 4.73
N TRP A 78 -5.18 -7.07 4.13
CA TRP A 78 -5.16 -7.26 2.68
C TRP A 78 -6.32 -8.12 2.18
N ASP A 79 -6.78 -9.10 2.95
CA ASP A 79 -8.00 -9.85 2.63
C ASP A 79 -9.21 -8.90 2.53
N ASP A 80 -9.41 -8.02 3.52
CA ASP A 80 -10.50 -7.04 3.53
C ASP A 80 -10.38 -6.01 2.40
N PHE A 81 -9.17 -5.55 2.06
CA PHE A 81 -8.98 -4.70 0.88
C PHE A 81 -9.30 -5.43 -0.42
N ALA A 82 -8.81 -6.66 -0.60
CA ALA A 82 -9.08 -7.45 -1.80
C ALA A 82 -10.59 -7.65 -2.00
N ASP A 83 -11.32 -7.99 -0.93
CA ASP A 83 -12.78 -8.13 -0.95
C ASP A 83 -13.49 -6.82 -1.33
N ARG A 84 -13.09 -5.70 -0.71
CA ARG A 84 -13.70 -4.38 -0.98
C ARG A 84 -13.42 -3.86 -2.38
N CYS A 85 -12.22 -4.11 -2.88
CA CYS A 85 -11.78 -3.67 -4.20
C CYS A 85 -12.20 -4.65 -5.31
N GLY A 86 -12.70 -5.84 -4.96
CA GLY A 86 -13.08 -6.88 -5.92
C GLY A 86 -11.89 -7.47 -6.65
N PHE A 87 -10.74 -7.58 -5.99
CA PHE A 87 -9.54 -8.16 -6.58
C PHE A 87 -9.63 -9.69 -6.63
N ASP A 88 -9.16 -10.25 -7.74
CA ASP A 88 -8.77 -11.66 -7.76
C ASP A 88 -7.36 -11.84 -7.17
N ASP A 89 -6.95 -13.10 -6.98
CA ASP A 89 -5.65 -13.44 -6.40
C ASP A 89 -4.48 -12.85 -7.20
N ARG A 90 -4.61 -12.72 -8.52
CA ARG A 90 -3.55 -12.20 -9.40
C ARG A 90 -3.37 -10.70 -9.21
N ILE A 91 -4.46 -9.93 -9.28
CA ILE A 91 -4.43 -8.49 -9.05
C ILE A 91 -4.04 -8.18 -7.61
N ARG A 92 -4.57 -8.92 -6.64
CA ARG A 92 -4.18 -8.78 -5.23
C ARG A 92 -2.67 -8.98 -5.06
N GLY A 93 -2.13 -10.09 -5.55
CA GLY A 93 -0.70 -10.38 -5.43
C GLY A 93 0.17 -9.31 -6.08
N ALA A 94 -0.19 -8.87 -7.28
CA ALA A 94 0.57 -7.85 -7.99
C ALA A 94 0.50 -6.46 -7.32
N VAL A 95 -0.67 -6.05 -6.81
CA VAL A 95 -0.82 -4.81 -6.03
C VAL A 95 0.01 -4.89 -4.75
N MET A 96 -0.09 -5.98 -3.98
CA MET A 96 0.74 -6.19 -2.79
C MET A 96 2.23 -6.12 -3.12
N ALA A 97 2.67 -6.70 -4.23
CA ALA A 97 4.06 -6.66 -4.69
C ALA A 97 4.54 -5.23 -5.03
N VAL A 98 3.66 -4.36 -5.56
CA VAL A 98 3.98 -2.94 -5.75
C VAL A 98 4.18 -2.24 -4.42
N HIS A 99 3.28 -2.44 -3.45
CA HIS A 99 3.41 -1.84 -2.11
C HIS A 99 4.69 -2.31 -1.41
N ASP A 100 5.00 -3.61 -1.44
CA ASP A 100 6.24 -4.17 -0.89
C ASP A 100 7.48 -3.56 -1.54
N ALA A 101 7.54 -3.55 -2.88
CA ALA A 101 8.68 -3.01 -3.61
C ALA A 101 8.91 -1.52 -3.36
N GLN A 102 7.83 -0.72 -3.30
CA GLN A 102 7.92 0.72 -3.02
C GLN A 102 8.37 0.96 -1.57
N VAL A 103 7.79 0.26 -0.60
CA VAL A 103 8.17 0.40 0.81
C VAL A 103 9.64 0.02 1.03
N ARG A 104 10.11 -1.10 0.47
CA ARG A 104 11.53 -1.51 0.57
C ARG A 104 12.49 -0.51 -0.06
N ARG A 105 12.06 0.17 -1.12
CA ARG A 105 12.86 1.20 -1.78
C ARG A 105 13.00 2.46 -0.93
N ASP A 106 11.89 2.94 -0.39
CA ASP A 106 11.84 4.26 0.29
C ASP A 106 12.26 4.17 1.75
N VAL A 107 11.90 3.06 2.40
CA VAL A 107 12.31 2.74 3.75
C VAL A 107 13.53 1.85 3.62
N ALA A 108 14.71 2.48 3.41
CA ALA A 108 16.01 1.80 3.44
C ALA A 108 16.20 1.15 4.83
N ALA A 109 15.66 -0.06 4.94
CA ALA A 109 15.69 -1.04 6.00
C ALA A 109 16.06 -0.56 7.42
N ARG A 110 15.08 -0.62 8.34
CA ARG A 110 15.39 -1.19 9.66
C ARG A 110 15.50 -2.71 9.42
N ASP A 111 16.72 -3.17 9.15
CA ASP A 111 17.08 -4.46 8.53
C ASP A 111 16.54 -5.75 9.18
N ASP A 112 15.83 -5.71 10.32
CA ASP A 112 15.29 -6.93 10.96
C ASP A 112 13.79 -6.87 11.35
N GLU A 113 13.11 -5.71 11.25
CA GLU A 113 11.74 -5.54 11.77
C GLU A 113 10.63 -5.58 10.70
N LEU A 114 10.96 -5.63 9.41
CA LEU A 114 9.97 -5.81 8.33
C LEU A 114 9.42 -7.26 8.23
N LEU A 115 9.86 -8.17 9.10
CA LEU A 115 9.63 -9.62 8.98
C LEU A 115 8.30 -10.14 9.57
N GLY A 116 7.40 -9.27 10.02
CA GLY A 116 6.16 -9.68 10.71
C GLY A 116 4.84 -9.36 10.02
N GLY A 117 4.82 -8.45 9.05
CA GLY A 117 3.57 -7.92 8.47
C GLY A 117 3.68 -7.62 6.98
N GLU A 118 2.53 -7.39 6.37
CA GLU A 118 2.40 -7.09 4.95
C GLU A 118 2.54 -5.57 4.72
N PRO A 119 3.43 -5.13 3.82
CA PRO A 119 3.58 -3.71 3.53
C PRO A 119 2.32 -3.08 2.93
N LEU A 120 1.98 -1.90 3.42
CA LEU A 120 0.90 -1.08 2.89
C LEU A 120 1.33 0.40 2.90
N LEU A 121 1.62 0.91 1.71
CA LEU A 121 1.80 2.34 1.47
C LEU A 121 0.46 3.05 1.21
N LEU A 122 0.18 4.13 1.94
CA LEU A 122 -0.98 5.00 1.72
C LEU A 122 -0.52 6.42 1.41
N ALA A 123 -0.95 6.96 0.28
CA ALA A 123 -0.61 8.33 -0.12
C ALA A 123 -1.30 9.34 0.81
N ARG A 124 -0.58 10.40 1.18
CA ARG A 124 -1.10 11.50 2.00
C ARG A 124 -1.82 12.48 1.08
N ALA A 125 -3.05 12.83 1.47
CA ALA A 125 -3.97 13.68 0.73
C ALA A 125 -4.17 15.02 1.46
#